data_AF-A0A2M8TPV2-F1
#
_entry.id   AF-A0A2M8TPV2-F1
#
_cell.length_a   1.000
_cell.length_b   1.000
_cell.length_c   1.000
_cell.angle_alpha   90.00
_cell.angle_beta   90.00
_cell.angle_gamma   90.00
#
_symmetry.space_group_name_H-M   'P 1'
#
loop_
_entity.id
_entity.type
_entity.pdbx_description
1 polymer ?
#
loop_
_entity_poly.entity_id
_entity_poly.type
_entity_poly.pdbx_seq_one_letter_code
_entity_poly.pdbx_strand_id
1 'polypeptide(L)'
;MTREEQIRQAALAYSFDTDGGHSGDLNAGRDDFIEGAKWADKHPANFWHRVVDGDLPTLAKGDDISLPFLIEAKDGSSCRAYYGYDEFDVLEFFDDCGCALSVDYWAEIPKLPENNK
;
A
#
# COMPACT_ATOMS: atom_id res chain seq x y z
N MET A 1 -11.36 -1.78 23.08
CA MET A 1 -12.25 -2.26 22.01
C MET A 1 -11.42 -3.14 21.10
N THR A 2 -11.85 -4.38 20.89
CA THR A 2 -11.15 -5.33 20.02
C THR A 2 -11.42 -5.00 18.55
N ARG A 3 -10.57 -5.49 17.63
CA ARG A 3 -10.81 -5.36 16.18
C ARG A 3 -12.15 -5.97 15.79
N GLU A 4 -12.52 -7.09 16.40
CA GLU A 4 -13.81 -7.74 16.17
C GLU A 4 -14.99 -6.88 16.65
N GLU A 5 -14.87 -6.22 17.80
CA GLU A 5 -15.89 -5.28 18.29
C GLU A 5 -16.03 -4.07 17.35
N GLN A 6 -14.93 -3.54 16.83
CA GLN A 6 -14.95 -2.43 15.85
C GLN A 6 -15.67 -2.84 14.56
N ILE A 7 -15.37 -4.03 14.02
CA ILE A 7 -16.02 -4.54 12.80
C ILE A 7 -17.52 -4.71 13.04
N ARG A 8 -17.93 -5.28 14.18
CA ARG A 8 -19.36 -5.45 14.51
C ARG A 8 -20.09 -4.11 14.66
N GLN A 9 -19.48 -3.11 15.29
CA GLN A 9 -20.08 -1.77 15.41
C GLN A 9 -20.20 -1.08 14.05
N ALA A 10 -19.18 -1.16 13.20
CA ALA A 10 -19.22 -0.61 11.85
C ALA A 10 -20.25 -1.30 10.96
N ALA A 11 -20.35 -2.63 11.04
CA ALA A 11 -21.35 -3.42 10.31
C ALA A 11 -22.78 -3.08 10.73
N LEU A 12 -22.98 -2.84 12.04
CA LEU A 12 -24.27 -2.39 12.58
C LEU A 12 -24.66 -1.04 11.99
N ALA A 13 -23.76 -0.05 12.01
CA ALA A 13 -23.99 1.26 11.38
C ALA A 13 -24.29 1.12 9.87
N TYR A 14 -23.50 0.32 9.16
CA TYR A 14 -23.68 0.05 7.73
C TYR A 14 -25.07 -0.52 7.41
N SER A 15 -25.60 -1.43 8.25
CA SER A 15 -26.92 -2.02 8.08
C SER A 15 -28.09 -1.04 8.28
N PHE A 16 -27.87 0.09 8.97
CA PHE A 16 -28.88 1.13 9.19
C PHE A 16 -28.78 2.29 8.19
N ASP A 17 -27.58 2.57 7.67
CA ASP A 17 -27.32 3.68 6.73
C ASP A 17 -27.40 3.29 5.26
N THR A 18 -27.30 2.00 4.95
CA THR A 18 -27.63 1.48 3.61
C THR A 18 -29.11 1.14 3.56
N ASP A 19 -29.71 1.29 2.39
CA ASP A 19 -31.08 0.92 2.06
C ASP A 19 -31.30 -0.61 2.08
N GLY A 20 -30.87 -1.28 3.17
CA GLY A 20 -31.23 -2.64 3.56
C GLY A 20 -32.74 -2.91 3.67
N GLY A 21 -33.57 -1.94 3.25
CA GLY A 21 -34.98 -2.06 2.96
C GLY A 21 -35.37 -2.41 1.51
N HIS A 22 -34.44 -2.55 0.55
CA HIS A 22 -34.83 -3.00 -0.81
C HIS A 22 -34.97 -4.53 -0.95
N SER A 23 -34.22 -5.32 -0.14
CA SER A 23 -34.37 -6.80 -0.08
C SER A 23 -35.11 -7.28 1.17
N GLY A 24 -35.26 -6.43 2.19
CA GLY A 24 -36.00 -6.73 3.43
C GLY A 24 -35.20 -7.51 4.49
N ASP A 25 -33.94 -7.86 4.26
CA ASP A 25 -33.08 -8.53 5.25
C ASP A 25 -31.84 -7.70 5.60
N LEU A 26 -31.96 -6.93 6.68
CA LEU A 26 -30.89 -6.13 7.27
C LEU A 26 -29.69 -6.98 7.76
N ASN A 27 -29.86 -8.30 7.93
CA ASN A 27 -28.77 -9.17 8.37
C ASN A 27 -27.81 -9.51 7.22
N ALA A 28 -28.29 -9.59 5.97
CA ALA A 28 -27.46 -9.96 4.83
C ALA A 28 -26.34 -8.94 4.57
N GLY A 29 -26.67 -7.65 4.49
CA GLY A 29 -25.67 -6.59 4.27
C GLY A 29 -24.67 -6.44 5.44
N ARG A 30 -25.10 -6.78 6.67
CA ARG A 30 -24.21 -6.80 7.83
C ARG A 30 -23.22 -7.95 7.75
N ASP A 31 -23.68 -9.15 7.39
CA ASP A 31 -22.85 -10.35 7.33
C ASP A 31 -21.82 -10.21 6.19
N ASP A 32 -22.23 -9.70 5.02
CA ASP A 32 -21.32 -9.37 3.90
C ASP A 32 -20.23 -8.37 4.31
N PHE A 33 -20.58 -7.33 5.07
CA PHE A 33 -19.62 -6.35 5.59
C PHE A 33 -18.58 -7.01 6.51
N ILE A 34 -19.06 -7.85 7.45
CA ILE A 34 -18.18 -8.55 8.39
C ILE A 34 -17.23 -9.51 7.66
N GLU A 35 -17.75 -10.24 6.67
CA GLU A 35 -16.93 -11.12 5.83
C GLU A 35 -15.90 -10.35 5.01
N GLY A 36 -16.29 -9.23 4.39
CA GLY A 36 -15.39 -8.33 3.68
C GLY A 36 -14.29 -7.77 4.57
N ALA A 37 -14.62 -7.34 5.80
CA ALA A 37 -13.64 -6.84 6.77
C ALA A 37 -12.66 -7.93 7.22
N LYS A 38 -13.15 -9.16 7.47
CA LYS A 38 -12.30 -10.31 7.79
C LYS A 38 -11.40 -10.70 6.62
N TRP A 39 -11.91 -10.61 5.39
CA TRP A 39 -11.12 -10.85 4.20
C TRP A 39 -10.01 -9.81 4.08
N ALA A 40 -10.30 -8.51 4.25
CA ALA A 40 -9.31 -7.45 4.21
C ALA A 40 -8.25 -7.58 5.30
N ASP A 41 -8.62 -7.94 6.53
CA ASP A 41 -7.66 -8.17 7.62
C ASP A 41 -6.74 -9.37 7.34
N LYS A 42 -7.22 -10.39 6.62
CA LYS A 42 -6.42 -11.55 6.18
C LYS A 42 -5.58 -11.29 4.94
N HIS A 43 -5.99 -10.32 4.12
CA HIS A 43 -5.32 -9.93 2.89
C HIS A 43 -4.96 -8.45 2.98
N PRO A 44 -4.11 -8.06 3.94
CA PRO A 44 -3.65 -6.68 4.01
C PRO A 44 -2.98 -6.37 2.68
N ALA A 45 -3.49 -5.37 1.97
CA ALA A 45 -2.82 -4.85 0.80
C ALA A 45 -1.56 -4.15 1.28
N ASN A 46 -0.48 -4.90 1.50
CA ASN A 46 0.79 -4.31 1.83
C ASN A 46 1.43 -3.82 0.54
N PHE A 47 1.17 -2.55 0.26
CA PHE A 47 1.74 -1.82 -0.85
C PHE A 47 3.22 -1.48 -0.62
N TRP A 48 3.68 -1.50 0.63
CA TRP A 48 5.01 -1.09 1.04
C TRP A 48 5.92 -2.28 1.32
N HIS A 49 7.11 -2.23 0.73
CA HIS A 49 8.22 -3.14 0.93
C HIS A 49 9.15 -2.59 2.01
N ARG A 50 9.67 -3.46 2.87
CA ARG A 50 10.57 -3.09 3.97
C ARG A 50 12.01 -3.33 3.59
N VAL A 51 12.81 -2.26 3.58
CA VAL A 51 14.24 -2.34 3.23
C VAL A 51 15.00 -3.28 4.16
N VAL A 52 14.69 -3.25 5.46
CA VAL A 52 15.34 -4.08 6.48
C VAL A 52 15.11 -5.59 6.31
N ASP A 53 14.06 -5.97 5.58
CA ASP A 53 13.76 -7.37 5.29
C ASP A 53 14.55 -7.87 4.05
N GLY A 54 15.40 -7.02 3.46
CA GLY A 54 16.15 -7.31 2.23
C GLY A 54 15.30 -7.24 0.96
N ASP A 55 14.05 -6.78 1.09
CA ASP A 55 13.12 -6.59 -0.02
C ASP A 55 13.44 -5.25 -0.69
N LEU A 56 14.25 -5.31 -1.75
CA LEU A 56 14.77 -4.15 -2.48
C LEU A 56 14.27 -4.18 -3.92
N PRO A 57 14.13 -3.03 -4.59
CA PRO A 57 13.70 -3.01 -5.97
C PRO A 57 14.64 -3.79 -6.88
N THR A 58 14.08 -4.52 -7.84
CA THR A 58 14.89 -5.18 -8.86
C THR A 58 15.24 -4.17 -9.95
N LEU A 59 16.53 -3.99 -10.22
CA LEU A 59 16.97 -3.18 -11.35
C LEU A 59 16.43 -3.74 -12.67
N ALA A 60 15.90 -2.88 -13.53
CA ALA A 60 15.53 -3.26 -14.89
C ALA A 60 16.80 -3.71 -15.65
N LYS A 61 16.69 -4.77 -16.46
CA LYS A 61 17.81 -5.23 -17.31
C LYS A 61 18.04 -4.22 -18.43
N GLY A 62 19.18 -3.53 -18.38
CA GLY A 62 19.63 -2.58 -19.39
C GLY A 62 19.44 -1.13 -18.94
N ASP A 63 20.50 -0.56 -18.37
CA ASP A 63 20.88 0.85 -18.26
C ASP A 63 19.79 1.93 -18.31
N ASP A 64 18.75 1.80 -17.49
CA ASP A 64 17.92 2.95 -17.16
C ASP A 64 17.68 2.96 -15.65
N ILE A 65 18.13 4.06 -15.04
CA ILE A 65 17.78 4.50 -13.70
C ILE A 65 16.31 4.13 -13.45
N SER A 66 16.08 3.27 -12.46
CA SER A 66 14.79 2.61 -12.29
C SER A 66 13.68 3.63 -12.12
N LEU A 67 12.49 3.29 -12.63
CA LEU A 67 11.23 4.01 -12.42
C LEU A 67 11.14 4.64 -11.00
N PRO A 68 10.58 5.86 -10.87
CA PRO A 68 10.48 6.51 -9.58
C PRO A 68 9.63 5.65 -8.62
N PHE A 69 10.19 5.35 -7.45
CA PHE A 69 9.50 4.70 -6.34
C PHE A 69 8.93 5.76 -5.40
N LEU A 70 7.90 5.40 -4.65
CA LEU A 70 7.55 6.11 -3.42
C LEU A 70 8.40 5.54 -2.30
N ILE A 71 8.92 6.40 -1.42
CA ILE A 71 9.67 5.97 -0.25
C ILE A 71 9.13 6.60 1.03
N GLU A 72 9.41 5.94 2.15
CA GLU A 72 9.37 6.50 3.49
C GLU A 72 10.80 6.44 4.05
N ALA A 73 11.38 7.61 4.30
CA ALA A 73 12.71 7.75 4.86
C ALA A 73 12.69 7.57 6.38
N LYS A 74 13.86 7.28 6.96
CA LYS A 74 14.01 7.10 8.42
C LYS A 74 13.67 8.33 9.25
N ASP A 75 13.70 9.51 8.64
CA ASP A 75 13.29 10.76 9.29
C ASP A 75 11.76 10.97 9.26
N GLY A 76 11.00 10.02 8.70
CA GLY A 76 9.55 10.05 8.54
C GLY A 76 9.08 10.86 7.33
N SER A 77 9.99 11.37 6.48
CA SER A 77 9.61 12.04 5.25
C SER A 77 9.23 11.04 4.15
N SER A 78 8.34 11.46 3.26
CA SER A 78 7.95 10.66 2.09
C SER A 78 8.21 11.46 0.82
N CYS A 79 8.87 10.84 -0.14
CA CYS A 79 9.17 11.46 -1.43
C CYS A 79 9.25 10.42 -2.54
N ARG A 80 9.55 10.88 -3.76
CA ARG A 80 9.91 10.00 -4.86
C ARG A 80 11.41 9.78 -4.86
N ALA A 81 11.84 8.56 -5.14
CA ALA A 81 13.25 8.21 -5.23
C ALA A 81 13.54 7.32 -6.44
N TYR A 82 14.78 7.35 -6.90
CA TYR A 82 15.34 6.41 -7.86
C TYR A 82 16.16 5.36 -7.12
N TYR A 83 16.24 4.14 -7.64
CA TYR A 83 17.10 3.09 -7.09
C TYR A 83 18.21 2.78 -8.11
N GLY A 84 19.46 2.91 -7.70
CA GLY A 84 20.59 2.86 -8.62
C GLY A 84 21.93 2.72 -7.93
N TYR A 85 22.99 2.64 -8.73
CA TYR A 85 24.36 2.58 -8.23
C TYR A 85 24.89 3.99 -7.96
N ASP A 86 25.59 4.15 -6.84
CA ASP A 86 26.41 5.32 -6.57
C ASP A 86 27.75 5.28 -7.33
N GLU A 87 28.64 6.24 -7.04
CA GLU A 87 29.99 6.30 -7.62
C GLU A 87 30.94 5.18 -7.15
N PHE A 88 30.54 4.37 -6.17
CA PHE A 88 31.28 3.27 -5.58
C PHE A 88 30.64 1.89 -5.88
N ASP A 89 29.73 1.81 -6.85
CA ASP A 89 28.97 0.61 -7.22
C ASP A 89 28.10 0.04 -6.07
N VAL A 90 27.65 0.89 -5.15
CA VAL A 90 26.72 0.56 -4.07
C VAL A 90 25.29 0.91 -4.50
N LEU A 91 24.36 -0.02 -4.26
CA LEU A 91 22.96 0.13 -4.67
C LEU A 91 22.12 0.82 -3.60
N GLU A 92 21.66 2.04 -3.89
CA GLU A 92 20.97 2.90 -2.93
C GLU A 92 19.76 3.63 -3.55
N PHE A 93 18.96 4.25 -2.68
CA PHE A 93 17.90 5.16 -3.09
C PHE A 93 18.42 6.59 -3.17
N PHE A 94 18.01 7.33 -4.20
CA PHE A 94 18.39 8.72 -4.42
C PHE A 94 17.18 9.61 -4.65
N ASP A 95 17.23 10.84 -4.18
CA ASP A 95 16.28 11.87 -4.58
C ASP A 95 16.52 12.34 -6.04
N ASP A 96 15.74 13.30 -6.50
CA ASP A 96 15.87 13.91 -7.82
C ASP A 96 17.11 14.81 -7.98
N CYS A 97 17.81 15.09 -6.89
CA CYS A 97 19.08 15.81 -6.87
C CYS A 97 20.29 14.86 -6.86
N GLY A 98 20.07 13.53 -6.81
CA GLY A 98 21.14 12.53 -6.73
C GLY A 98 21.72 12.34 -5.32
N CYS A 99 21.04 12.81 -4.28
CA CYS A 99 21.46 12.60 -2.89
C CYS A 99 20.96 11.25 -2.38
N ALA A 100 21.85 10.46 -1.78
CA ALA A 100 21.49 9.19 -1.16
C ALA A 100 20.49 9.39 -0.01
N LEU A 101 19.49 8.51 0.05
CA LEU A 101 18.40 8.55 1.01
C LEU A 101 18.46 7.33 1.93
N SER A 102 18.29 7.58 3.22
CA SER A 102 18.10 6.51 4.20
C SER A 102 16.63 6.09 4.25
N VAL A 103 16.29 5.01 3.56
CA VAL A 103 14.90 4.53 3.37
C VAL A 103 14.55 3.38 4.31
N ASP A 104 13.37 3.42 4.93
CA ASP A 104 12.78 2.30 5.69
C ASP A 104 11.80 1.48 4.85
N TYR A 105 10.97 2.16 4.05
CA TYR A 105 9.96 1.54 3.19
C TYR A 105 10.01 2.09 1.77
N TRP A 106 9.70 1.24 0.78
CA TRP A 106 9.53 1.68 -0.61
C TRP A 106 8.30 1.01 -1.24
N ALA A 107 7.79 1.61 -2.32
CA ALA A 107 6.69 1.04 -3.09
C ALA A 107 6.77 1.45 -4.57
N GLU A 108 6.32 0.56 -5.45
CA GLU A 108 6.12 0.86 -6.87
C GLU A 108 4.98 1.85 -7.06
N ILE A 109 5.14 2.84 -7.95
CA ILE A 109 4.00 3.71 -8.29
C ILE A 109 2.93 2.87 -9.03
N PRO A 110 1.67 2.84 -8.55
CA PRO A 110 0.63 2.05 -9.19
C PRO A 110 0.41 2.49 -10.64
N LYS A 111 0.26 1.51 -11.54
CA LYS A 111 -0.13 1.78 -12.92
C LYS A 111 -1.56 2.29 -12.96
N LEU A 112 -1.83 3.23 -13.86
CA LEU A 112 -3.20 3.64 -14.15
C LEU A 112 -3.97 2.46 -14.76
N PRO A 113 -5.29 2.33 -14.48
CA PRO A 113 -6.13 1.32 -15.12
C PRO A 113 -6.08 1.44 -16.65
N GLU A 114 -5.95 0.32 -17.34
CA GLU A 114 -5.82 0.27 -18.80
C GLU A 114 -7.10 0.71 -19.53
N ASN A 115 -8.26 0.68 -18.85
CA ASN A 115 -9.58 0.98 -19.41
C ASN A 115 -9.88 2.48 -19.60
N ASN A 116 -8.90 3.36 -19.36
CA ASN A 116 -9.03 4.82 -19.53
C ASN A 116 -8.44 5.35 -20.86
N LYS A 117 -8.27 4.49 -21.87
CA LYS A 117 -7.69 4.84 -23.18
C LYS A 117 -8.70 4.73 -24.32
#